data_AF-A0A098F323-F1
#
_entry.id   AF-A0A098F323-F1
#
_cell.length_a   1.000
_cell.length_b   1.000
_cell.length_c   1.000
_cell.angle_alpha   90.00
_cell.angle_beta   90.00
_cell.angle_gamma   90.00
#
_symmetry.space_group_name_H-M   'P 1'
#
loop_
_entity.id
_entity.type
_entity.pdbx_description
1 polymer ?
#
loop_
_entity_poly.entity_id
_entity_poly.type
_entity_poly.pdbx_seq_one_letter_code
_entity_poly.pdbx_strand_id
1 'polypeptide(L)'
;MKLRLLLIALLAVVGLAACSGETAKQENGQGENVAKQNGDVNIKEMVNGYSTRALTAKSASITSDELIVTAENGKEEVYSLADEEFFVSIAPYVNTTHP
;
A
#
# COMPACT_ATOMS: atom_id res chain seq x y z
N MET A 1 -29.75 -6.96 -48.97
CA MET A 1 -28.54 -6.34 -48.38
C MET A 1 -28.79 -5.49 -47.13
N LYS A 2 -30.03 -5.13 -46.77
CA LYS A 2 -30.32 -4.29 -45.58
C LYS A 2 -30.40 -5.05 -44.26
N LEU A 3 -30.62 -6.37 -44.30
CA LEU A 3 -30.69 -7.22 -43.10
C LEU A 3 -29.29 -7.59 -42.55
N ARG A 4 -28.27 -7.66 -43.42
CA ARG A 4 -26.87 -7.90 -43.01
C ARG A 4 -26.27 -6.67 -42.32
N LEU A 5 -26.77 -5.47 -42.65
CA LEU A 5 -26.37 -4.21 -42.01
C LEU A 5 -26.98 -4.04 -40.61
N LEU A 6 -28.13 -4.67 -40.30
CA LEU A 6 -28.75 -4.62 -38.98
C LEU A 6 -28.08 -5.55 -37.95
N LEU A 7 -27.43 -6.64 -38.40
CA LEU A 7 -26.73 -7.58 -37.52
C LEU A 7 -25.39 -7.05 -36.99
N ILE A 8 -24.75 -6.11 -37.70
CA ILE A 8 -23.46 -5.54 -37.29
C ILE A 8 -23.65 -4.44 -36.22
N ALA A 9 -24.81 -3.79 -36.19
CA ALA A 9 -25.11 -2.75 -35.20
C ALA A 9 -25.45 -3.32 -33.80
N LEU A 10 -25.87 -4.59 -33.70
CA LEU A 10 -26.27 -5.19 -32.42
C LEU A 10 -25.08 -5.70 -31.59
N LEU A 11 -23.90 -5.89 -32.19
CA LEU A 11 -22.74 -6.47 -31.49
C LEU A 11 -21.86 -5.44 -30.76
N ALA A 12 -22.14 -4.13 -30.91
CA ALA A 12 -21.31 -3.06 -30.36
C ALA A 12 -21.70 -2.64 -28.92
N VAL A 13 -22.81 -3.16 -28.38
CA VAL A 13 -23.37 -2.68 -27.09
C VAL A 13 -22.84 -3.46 -25.87
N VAL A 14 -22.18 -4.61 -26.07
CA VAL A 14 -21.74 -5.50 -24.97
C VAL A 14 -20.37 -5.11 -24.38
N GLY A 15 -19.68 -4.11 -24.92
CA GLY A 15 -18.32 -3.75 -24.51
C GLY A 15 -18.18 -2.79 -23.31
N LEU A 16 -19.27 -2.26 -22.75
CA LEU A 16 -19.20 -1.12 -21.81
C LEU A 16 -19.50 -1.46 -20.34
N ALA A 17 -19.66 -2.73 -19.96
CA ALA A 17 -19.94 -3.14 -18.58
C ALA A 17 -18.70 -3.64 -17.79
N ALA A 18 -17.50 -3.14 -18.10
CA ALA A 18 -16.26 -3.51 -17.40
C ALA A 18 -15.62 -2.38 -16.56
N CYS A 19 -16.31 -1.26 -16.37
CA CYS A 19 -15.89 -0.22 -15.44
C CYS A 19 -16.97 0.05 -14.40
N SER A 20 -17.27 -0.93 -13.53
CA SER A 20 -17.81 -0.60 -12.21
C SER A 20 -16.64 -0.15 -11.33
N GLY A 21 -16.35 1.14 -11.40
CA GLY A 21 -15.39 1.83 -10.54
C GLY A 21 -16.03 3.10 -10.01
N GLU A 22 -17.19 2.98 -9.37
CA GLU A 22 -17.75 4.05 -8.54
C GLU A 22 -16.98 4.08 -7.22
N THR A 23 -16.25 5.15 -6.96
CA THR A 23 -16.44 5.96 -5.75
C THR A 23 -15.74 7.29 -5.94
N ALA A 24 -16.56 8.34 -5.97
CA ALA A 24 -16.15 9.72 -5.85
C ALA A 24 -15.61 10.01 -4.43
N LYS A 25 -14.44 10.66 -4.34
CA LYS A 25 -14.30 11.88 -3.55
C LYS A 25 -12.96 12.57 -3.85
N GLN A 26 -13.06 13.77 -4.39
CA GLN A 26 -12.01 14.77 -4.38
C GLN A 26 -12.25 15.69 -3.16
N GLU A 27 -11.14 16.22 -2.63
CA GLU A 27 -11.00 17.38 -1.74
C GLU A 27 -10.66 17.16 -0.25
N ASN A 28 -9.42 17.58 0.04
CA ASN A 28 -8.98 18.54 1.06
C ASN A 28 -8.54 18.02 2.43
N GLY A 29 -7.41 18.57 2.87
CA GLY A 29 -6.58 18.02 3.93
C GLY A 29 -7.04 18.32 5.34
N GLN A 30 -6.58 17.50 6.27
CA GLN A 30 -6.11 17.86 7.61
C GLN A 30 -5.48 16.58 8.19
N GLY A 31 -4.36 16.70 8.90
CA GLY A 31 -3.62 15.56 9.41
C GLY A 31 -4.46 14.70 10.36
N GLU A 32 -4.70 13.45 9.96
CA GLU A 32 -5.07 12.36 10.83
C GLU A 32 -4.22 11.15 10.43
N ASN A 33 -3.37 10.70 11.35
CA ASN A 33 -2.63 9.45 11.26
C ASN A 33 -3.63 8.31 11.45
N VAL A 34 -4.37 7.99 10.40
CA VAL A 34 -5.30 6.85 10.40
C VAL A 34 -4.49 5.61 10.03
N ALA A 35 -4.31 4.72 11.01
CA ALA A 35 -3.73 3.40 10.79
C ALA A 35 -4.56 2.67 9.71
N LYS A 36 -3.95 2.39 8.56
CA LYS A 36 -4.63 1.66 7.47
C LYS A 36 -4.75 0.19 7.87
N GLN A 37 -5.96 -0.36 7.82
CA GLN A 37 -6.16 -1.80 8.00
C GLN A 37 -5.63 -2.57 6.79
N ASN A 38 -4.94 -3.69 7.06
CA ASN A 38 -4.11 -4.51 6.17
C ASN A 38 -4.84 -5.24 5.01
N GLY A 39 -5.95 -4.71 4.50
CA GLY A 39 -6.74 -5.40 3.46
C GLY A 39 -5.99 -5.66 2.15
N ASP A 40 -4.90 -4.93 1.87
CA ASP A 40 -4.15 -5.05 0.61
C ASP A 40 -2.62 -4.82 0.75
N VAL A 41 -2.12 -4.64 1.99
CA VAL A 41 -0.73 -4.25 2.24
C VAL A 41 0.01 -5.40 2.91
N ASN A 42 1.00 -5.98 2.22
CA ASN A 42 1.84 -7.03 2.76
C ASN A 42 2.95 -6.42 3.66
N ILE A 43 2.64 -6.26 4.94
CA ILE A 43 3.55 -5.65 5.92
C ILE A 43 4.88 -6.40 6.03
N LYS A 44 4.89 -7.73 5.92
CA LYS A 44 6.13 -8.53 5.96
C LYS A 44 7.07 -8.18 4.81
N GLU A 45 6.52 -8.02 3.61
CA GLU A 45 7.30 -7.59 2.44
C GLU A 45 7.83 -6.16 2.61
N MET A 46 7.03 -5.25 3.18
CA MET A 46 7.48 -3.89 3.47
C MET A 46 8.61 -3.86 4.49
N VAL A 47 8.46 -4.54 5.63
CA VAL A 47 9.49 -4.60 6.67
C VAL A 47 10.78 -5.19 6.10
N ASN A 48 10.68 -6.28 5.33
CA ASN A 48 11.84 -6.87 4.66
C ASN A 48 12.47 -5.89 3.65
N GLY A 49 11.64 -5.20 2.85
CA GLY A 49 12.08 -4.24 1.85
C GLY A 49 12.85 -3.07 2.44
N TYR A 50 12.37 -2.49 3.55
CA TYR A 50 13.10 -1.43 4.25
C TYR A 50 14.35 -1.95 4.96
N SER A 51 14.28 -3.12 5.62
CA SER A 51 15.41 -3.72 6.34
C SER A 51 16.57 -4.09 5.41
N THR A 52 16.27 -4.52 4.19
CA THR A 52 17.26 -4.87 3.16
C THR A 52 17.62 -3.70 2.24
N ARG A 53 17.03 -2.51 2.45
CA ARG A 53 17.18 -1.32 1.60
C ARG A 53 16.71 -1.51 0.15
N ALA A 54 15.81 -2.48 -0.11
CA ALA A 54 15.13 -2.61 -1.39
C ALA A 54 14.04 -1.54 -1.59
N LEU A 55 13.48 -1.02 -0.50
CA LEU A 55 12.57 0.12 -0.48
C LEU A 55 13.26 1.37 0.07
N THR A 56 12.89 2.54 -0.45
CA THR A 56 13.43 3.84 -0.03
C THR A 56 12.35 4.71 0.61
N ALA A 57 12.71 5.37 1.70
CA ALA A 57 11.92 6.36 2.40
C ALA A 57 12.88 7.25 3.21
N LYS A 58 12.40 8.40 3.67
CA LYS A 58 13.19 9.30 4.52
C LYS A 58 13.55 8.62 5.84
N SER A 59 12.57 7.91 6.42
CA SER A 59 12.76 7.06 7.59
C SER A 59 11.70 5.96 7.62
N ALA A 60 12.06 4.82 8.21
CA ALA A 60 11.15 3.75 8.56
C ALA A 60 11.55 3.21 9.94
N SER A 61 10.58 3.08 10.84
CA SER A 61 10.75 2.51 12.17
C SER A 61 9.60 1.56 12.48
N ILE A 62 9.87 0.57 13.32
CA ILE A 62 8.89 -0.46 13.69
C ILE A 62 8.90 -0.66 15.21
N THR A 63 7.71 -0.83 15.78
CA THR A 63 7.47 -1.19 17.20
C THR A 63 6.87 -2.60 17.28
N SER A 64 6.42 -3.02 18.46
CA SER A 64 5.64 -4.26 18.61
C SER A 64 4.32 -4.24 17.83
N ASP A 65 3.75 -3.05 17.62
CA ASP A 65 2.35 -2.91 17.19
C ASP A 65 2.21 -2.14 15.87
N GLU A 66 3.25 -1.43 15.43
CA GLU A 66 3.16 -0.53 14.27
C GLU A 66 4.44 -0.48 13.42
N LEU A 67 4.26 -0.37 12.10
CA LEU A 67 5.28 0.11 11.16
C LEU A 67 4.97 1.56 10.80
N ILE A 68 5.94 2.45 10.99
CA ILE A 68 5.84 3.88 10.73
C ILE A 68 6.81 4.24 9.60
N VAL A 69 6.29 4.79 8.49
CA VAL A 69 7.08 5.18 7.31
C VAL A 69 6.90 6.66 7.04
N THR A 70 8.01 7.39 6.98
CA THR A 70 8.03 8.79 6.56
C THR A 70 8.58 8.88 5.14
N ALA A 71 7.75 9.32 4.19
CA ALA A 71 8.16 9.54 2.82
C ALA A 71 9.09 10.76 2.68
N GLU A 72 9.74 10.90 1.51
CA GLU A 72 10.67 12.00 1.22
C GLU A 72 10.03 13.39 1.36
N ASN A 73 8.74 13.51 1.02
CA ASN A 73 7.98 14.75 1.18
C ASN A 73 7.55 15.03 2.64
N GLY A 74 7.97 14.20 3.60
CA GLY A 74 7.65 14.32 5.02
C GLY A 74 6.27 13.77 5.40
N LYS A 75 5.51 13.20 4.46
CA LYS A 75 4.24 12.54 4.78
C LYS A 75 4.52 11.25 5.56
N GLU A 76 3.82 11.08 6.67
CA GLU A 76 3.86 9.88 7.49
C GLU A 76 2.71 8.93 7.15
N GLU A 77 3.00 7.63 7.14
CA GLU A 77 2.03 6.55 7.02
C GLU A 77 2.29 5.53 8.12
N VAL A 78 1.23 5.17 8.86
CA VAL A 78 1.28 4.23 9.98
C VAL A 78 0.46 2.99 9.62
N TYR A 79 1.05 1.83 9.86
CA TYR A 79 0.49 0.52 9.56
C TYR A 79 0.46 -0.32 10.83
N SER A 80 -0.72 -0.79 11.24
CA SER A 80 -0.83 -1.68 12.40
C SER A 80 -0.32 -3.09 12.07
N LEU A 81 0.42 -3.67 13.01
CA LEU A 81 0.86 -5.06 13.00
C LEU A 81 -0.25 -5.95 13.57
N ALA A 82 -0.23 -7.23 13.21
CA ALA A 82 -1.11 -8.21 13.82
C ALA A 82 -0.54 -8.65 15.19
N ASP A 83 -1.38 -8.81 16.21
CA ASP A 83 -0.98 -9.17 17.58
C ASP A 83 -0.16 -10.47 17.67
N GLU A 84 -0.29 -11.35 16.68
CA GLU A 84 0.38 -12.65 16.61
C GLU A 84 1.68 -12.66 15.78
N GLU A 85 2.07 -11.51 15.21
CA GLU A 85 3.32 -11.36 14.44
C GLU A 85 4.30 -10.40 15.15
N PHE A 86 5.56 -10.81 15.28
CA PHE A 86 6.62 -9.97 15.85
C PHE A 86 7.86 -9.96 14.95
N PHE A 87 8.53 -8.80 14.88
CA PHE A 87 9.69 -8.58 14.02
C PHE A 87 10.95 -8.34 14.85
N VAL A 88 12.02 -9.05 14.52
CA VAL A 88 13.32 -8.90 15.18
C VAL A 88 14.36 -8.46 14.16
N SER A 89 14.96 -7.29 14.41
CA SER A 89 16.11 -6.80 13.67
C SER A 89 17.35 -6.93 14.54
N ILE A 90 18.37 -7.65 14.06
CA ILE A 90 19.62 -7.90 14.79
C ILE A 90 20.76 -7.33 13.96
N ALA A 91 21.59 -6.50 14.60
CA ALA A 91 22.85 -6.02 14.05
C ALA A 91 24.01 -6.62 14.85
N PRO A 92 24.55 -7.78 14.44
CA PRO A 92 25.69 -8.39 15.13
C PRO A 92 26.90 -7.46 15.10
N TYR A 93 27.69 -7.50 16.17
CA TYR A 93 28.94 -6.75 16.30
C TYR A 93 30.03 -7.61 16.93
N VAL A 94 31.29 -7.27 16.68
CA VAL A 94 32.44 -8.01 17.23
C VAL A 94 32.96 -7.36 18.51
N ASN A 95 33.18 -6.04 18.50
CA ASN A 95 33.84 -5.34 19.61
C ASN A 95 32.95 -4.29 20.30
N THR A 96 32.25 -3.45 19.53
CA THR A 96 31.45 -2.33 20.06
C THR A 96 30.07 -2.29 19.40
N THR A 97 29.05 -1.93 20.17
CA THR A 97 27.67 -1.70 19.73
C THR A 97 27.18 -0.31 20.12
N HIS A 98 26.00 0.07 19.65
CA HIS A 98 25.26 1.25 20.07
C HIS A 98 24.06 0.83 20.94
N PRO A 99 23.73 1.55 22.02
CA PRO A 99 22.46 1.42 22.73
C PRO A 99 21.30 2.06 21.95
#